data_AF-A0A286TVB4-F1
#
_entry.id   AF-A0A286TVB4-F1
#
_cell.length_a   1.000
_cell.length_b   1.000
_cell.length_c   1.000
_cell.angle_alpha   90.00
_cell.angle_beta   90.00
_cell.angle_gamma   90.00
#
_symmetry.space_group_name_H-M   'P 1'
#
loop_
_entity.id
_entity.type
_entity.pdbx_description
1 polymer ?
#
loop_
_entity_poly.entity_id
_entity_poly.type
_entity_poly.pdbx_seq_one_letter_code
_entity_poly.pdbx_strand_id
1 'polypeptide(L)' 'MLYLPGEEELLNFDENIHHYADKKISLDLDDGVKVNYGRFSDLLAEVKAVTGKR' A
#
# COMPACT_ATOMS: atom_id res chain seq x y z
N MET A 1 -29.81 0.72 -6.72
CA MET A 1 -28.64 0.01 -6.19
C MET A 1 -27.55 1.07 -6.03
N LEU A 2 -27.60 1.79 -4.91
CA LEU A 2 -26.58 2.80 -4.59
C LEU A 2 -25.50 2.04 -3.83
N TYR A 3 -24.30 1.95 -4.41
CA TYR A 3 -23.14 1.35 -3.75
C TYR A 3 -22.90 2.05 -2.41
N LEU A 4 -22.66 1.28 -1.36
CA LEU A 4 -22.31 1.86 -0.07
C LEU A 4 -20.90 2.46 -0.20
N PRO A 5 -20.62 3.65 0.36
CA PRO A 5 -19.31 4.31 0.24
C PRO A 5 -18.13 3.45 0.71
N GLY A 6 -18.37 2.48 1.61
CA GLY A 6 -17.35 1.51 2.01
C GLY A 6 -17.04 0.43 0.97
N GLU A 7 -17.97 0.10 0.07
CA GLU A 7 -17.73 -0.91 -0.98
C GLU A 7 -16.78 -0.37 -2.05
N GLU A 8 -16.90 0.92 -2.41
CA GLU A 8 -15.99 1.58 -3.36
C GLU A 8 -14.57 1.72 -2.80
N GLU A 9 -14.44 2.02 -1.51
CA GLU A 9 -13.14 2.06 -0.81
C GLU A 9 -12.46 0.69 -0.79
N LEU A 10 -13.22 -0.37 -0.49
CA LEU A 10 -12.71 -1.74 -0.49
C LEU A 10 -12.28 -2.20 -1.89
N LEU A 11 -13.07 -1.86 -2.93
CA LEU A 11 -12.72 -2.17 -4.32
C LEU A 11 -11.43 -1.48 -4.75
N ASN A 12 -11.30 -0.18 -4.47
CA ASN A 12 -10.08 0.57 -4.78
C ASN A 12 -8.86 0.01 -4.02
N PHE A 13 -9.06 -0.46 -2.79
CA PHE A 13 -7.99 -1.10 -2.03
C PHE A 13 -7.55 -2.43 -2.64
N ASP A 14 -8.49 -3.29 -3.03
CA ASP A 14 -8.21 -4.56 -3.70
C ASP A 14 -7.49 -4.35 -5.05
N GLU A 15 -7.91 -3.37 -5.85
CA GLU A 15 -7.25 -3.01 -7.11
C GLU A 15 -5.79 -2.60 -6.89
N ASN A 16 -5.53 -1.80 -5.86
CA ASN A 16 -4.17 -1.40 -5.50
C ASN A 16 -3.32 -2.61 -5.09
N ILE A 17 -3.85 -3.56 -4.31
CA ILE A 17 -3.14 -4.79 -3.95
C ILE A 17 -2.74 -5.56 -5.20
N HIS A 18 -3.69 -5.77 -6.13
CA HIS A 18 -3.43 -6.49 -7.37
C HIS A 18 -2.34 -5.82 -8.21
N HIS A 19 -2.41 -4.50 -8.38
CA HIS A 19 -1.39 -3.72 -9.11
C HIS A 19 0.01 -3.87 -8.49
N TYR A 20 0.11 -3.80 -7.16
CA TYR A 20 1.40 -3.99 -6.48
C TYR A 20 1.92 -5.42 -6.57
N ALA A 21 1.03 -6.42 -6.55
CA ALA A 21 1.40 -7.82 -6.75
C ALA A 21 1.95 -8.08 -8.16
N ASP A 22 1.31 -7.51 -9.18
CA ASP A 22 1.72 -7.67 -10.58
C ASP A 22 3.09 -7.04 -10.88
N LYS A 23 3.44 -5.96 -10.17
CA LYS A 23 4.77 -5.33 -10.27
C LYS A 23 5.91 -6.25 -9.84
N LYS A 24 5.64 -7.30 -9.05
CA LYS A 24 6.66 -8.23 -8.53
C LYS A 24 7.88 -7.51 -7.95
N ILE A 25 7.61 -6.52 -7.09
CA ILE A 25 8.64 -5.65 -6.52
C ILE A 25 9.66 -6.51 -5.77
N SER A 26 10.93 -6.46 -6.20
CA SER A 26 12.02 -7.10 -5.47
C SER A 26 12.30 -6.32 -4.19
N LEU A 27 12.29 -7.02 -3.06
CA LEU A 27 12.61 -6.46 -1.76
C LEU A 27 13.98 -6.97 -1.34
N ASP A 28 14.87 -6.04 -1.04
CA ASP A 28 16.09 -6.35 -0.32
C ASP A 28 15.78 -6.36 1.17
N LEU A 29 16.12 -7.44 1.87
CA LEU A 29 15.86 -7.56 3.31
C LEU A 29 16.85 -6.72 4.13
N ASP A 30 18.01 -6.38 3.55
CA ASP A 30 19.02 -5.54 4.18
C ASP A 30 18.64 -4.04 4.16
N ASP A 31 17.77 -3.62 3.24
CA ASP A 31 17.21 -2.25 3.18
C ASP A 31 16.40 -1.90 4.44
N GLY A 32 15.91 -2.92 5.16
CA GLY A 32 15.15 -2.77 6.39
C GLY A 32 13.69 -2.32 6.19
N VAL A 33 12.91 -2.50 7.26
CA VAL A 33 11.44 -2.34 7.28
C VAL A 33 11.01 -0.95 6.79
N LYS A 34 11.70 0.11 7.22
CA LYS A 34 11.35 1.50 6.90
C LYS A 34 11.39 1.80 5.40
N VAL A 35 12.42 1.29 4.71
CA VAL A 35 12.61 1.50 3.26
C VAL A 35 11.60 0.68 2.48
N ASN A 36 11.39 -0.59 2.87
CA ASN A 36 10.46 -1.49 2.19
C ASN A 36 9.00 -1.06 2.32
N TYR A 37 8.57 -0.55 3.48
CA TYR A 37 7.22 -0.01 3.65
C TYR A 37 6.97 1.26 2.84
N GLY A 38 8.02 2.06 2.58
CA GLY A 38 7.94 3.20 1.68
C GLY A 38 7.62 2.82 0.23
N ARG A 39 7.91 1.59 -0.19
CA ARG A 39 7.61 1.08 -1.55
C ARG A 39 6.14 0.77 -1.77
N PHE A 40 5.34 0.71 -0.70
CA PHE A 40 3.90 0.43 -0.70
C PHE A 40 3.11 1.61 -0.13
N SER A 41 3.55 2.85 -0.39
CA SER A 41 2.98 4.05 0.22
C SER A 41 1.46 4.18 0.01
N ASP A 42 0.95 3.72 -1.12
CA ASP A 42 -0.47 3.89 -1.44
C ASP A 42 -1.37 2.82 -0.80
N LEU A 43 -0.77 1.76 -0.23
CA LEU A 43 -1.48 0.69 0.50
C LEU A 43 -1.54 0.92 2.02
N LEU A 44 -0.75 1.86 2.55
CA LEU A 44 -0.68 2.12 3.98
C LEU A 44 -1.46 3.39 4.31
N ALA A 45 -2.60 3.25 5.00
CA ALA A 45 -3.41 4.38 5.47
C ALA A 45 -2.58 5.43 6.25
N GLU A 46 -1.48 5.01 6.89
CA GLU A 46 -0.54 5.91 7.58
C GLU A 46 0.93 5.62 7.27
N VAL A 47 1.34 5.78 6.00
CA VAL A 47 2.77 5.72 5.58
C VAL A 47 3.69 6.54 6.50
N LYS A 48 3.22 7.70 6.95
CA LYS A 48 3.98 8.63 7.81
C LYS A 48 4.28 8.06 9.20
N ALA A 49 3.41 7.21 9.74
CA ALA A 49 3.64 6.55 11.02
C ALA A 49 4.77 5.52 10.94
N VAL A 50 4.89 4.84 9.78
CA VAL A 50 5.90 3.78 9.57
C VAL A 50 7.23 4.34 9.02
N THR A 51 7.18 5.33 8.14
CA THR A 51 8.36 5.87 7.43
C THR A 51 8.96 7.12 8.06
N GLY A 52 8.33 7.70 9.09
CA GLY A 52 8.79 8.91 9.79
C GLY A 52 8.74 10.18 8.94
N LYS A 53 8.71 11.35 9.59
CA LYS A 53 8.83 12.65 8.90
C LYS A 53 10.24 12.74 8.27
N ARG A 54 10.31 13.00 6.96
CA ARG A 54 11.52 13.57 6.35
C ARG A 54 11.70 15.00 6.83
#